data_AF-A0A849TTG6-F1
#
_entry.id   AF-A0A849TTG6-F1
#
_cell.length_a   1.000
_cell.length_b   1.000
_cell.length_c   1.000
_cell.angle_alpha   90.00
_cell.angle_beta   90.00
_cell.angle_gamma   90.00
#
_symmetry.space_group_name_H-M   'P 1'
#
loop_
_entity.id
_entity.type
_entity.pdbx_description
1 polymer ?
#
loop_
_entity_poly.entity_id
_entity_poly.type
_entity_poly.pdbx_seq_one_letter_code
_entity_poly.pdbx_strand_id
1 'polypeptide(L)'
;SHLPHRLALLCRTIGARLIHFSTDCVFSGRKGNYRETDQPDAEDIYGRTKLLGEVSEPHCLTLRTSMVGPELSRKTGLLEWFLAQRGQTVKGFTKAIFSGFPTSELARIVELVLTDVPAIHGLYHVAAQPISKYDLLTLVRDRLHVPVTIERDVTFQCDRSLDASRFHQDTGYLPPAWEAMIDDMAHHMTERVS
;
A
#
# COMPACT_ATOMS: atom_id res chain seq x y z
N SER A 1 -17.38 8.45 4.60
CA SER A 1 -17.81 7.04 4.54
C SER A 1 -18.26 6.62 5.94
N HIS A 2 -19.48 6.12 6.12
CA HIS A 2 -20.02 5.86 7.47
C HIS A 2 -19.69 4.47 8.03
N LEU A 3 -19.35 3.51 7.17
CA LEU A 3 -19.13 2.13 7.58
C LEU A 3 -17.96 1.95 8.56
N PRO A 4 -16.77 2.53 8.36
CA PRO A 4 -15.65 2.36 9.29
C PRO A 4 -15.97 2.83 10.71
N HIS A 5 -16.58 4.01 10.84
CA HIS A 5 -17.02 4.56 12.13
C HIS A 5 -18.05 3.67 12.84
N ARG A 6 -18.97 3.05 12.08
CA ARG A 6 -19.93 2.07 12.63
C ARG A 6 -19.23 0.80 13.11
N LEU A 7 -18.24 0.30 12.37
CA LEU A 7 -17.44 -0.85 12.78
C LEU A 7 -16.65 -0.52 14.05
N ALA A 8 -16.04 0.66 14.14
CA ALA A 8 -15.33 1.11 15.33
C ALA A 8 -16.26 1.14 16.55
N LEU A 9 -17.50 1.63 16.40
CA LEU A 9 -18.51 1.59 17.46
C LEU A 9 -18.84 0.15 17.90
N LEU A 10 -19.09 -0.76 16.96
CA LEU A 10 -19.41 -2.16 17.27
C LEU A 10 -18.24 -2.88 17.96
N CYS A 11 -17.02 -2.69 17.46
CA CYS A 11 -15.80 -3.22 18.06
C CYS A 11 -15.66 -2.74 19.51
N ARG A 12 -15.92 -1.46 19.79
CA ARG A 12 -15.93 -0.93 21.16
C ARG A 12 -16.93 -1.64 22.05
N THR A 13 -18.15 -1.88 21.57
CA THR A 13 -19.21 -2.53 22.34
C THR A 13 -18.87 -3.96 22.76
N ILE A 14 -18.13 -4.70 21.91
CA ILE A 14 -17.76 -6.09 22.18
C ILE A 14 -16.33 -6.24 22.73
N GLY A 15 -15.61 -5.14 22.96
CA GLY A 15 -14.20 -5.18 23.40
C GLY A 15 -13.23 -5.69 22.34
N ALA A 16 -13.57 -5.60 21.06
CA ALA A 16 -12.70 -6.00 19.95
C ALA A 16 -11.84 -4.84 19.45
N ARG A 17 -10.68 -5.19 18.89
CA ARG A 17 -9.79 -4.26 18.19
C ARG A 17 -10.20 -4.13 16.72
N LEU A 18 -10.07 -2.93 16.16
CA LEU A 18 -10.29 -2.67 14.73
C LEU A 18 -8.99 -2.22 14.06
N ILE A 19 -8.51 -2.99 13.08
CA ILE A 19 -7.46 -2.54 12.15
C ILE A 19 -8.13 -2.05 10.87
N HIS A 20 -7.95 -0.77 10.56
CA HIS A 20 -8.55 -0.11 9.41
C HIS A 20 -7.48 0.32 8.39
N PHE A 21 -7.58 -0.19 7.16
CA PHE A 21 -6.72 0.27 6.08
C PHE A 21 -7.27 1.55 5.43
N SER A 22 -6.49 2.62 5.51
CA SER A 22 -6.66 3.84 4.71
C SER A 22 -5.76 3.79 3.46
N THR A 23 -5.36 4.93 2.92
CA THR A 23 -4.61 5.03 1.66
C THR A 23 -3.65 6.22 1.63
N ASP A 24 -2.57 6.11 0.87
CA ASP A 24 -1.72 7.24 0.45
C ASP A 24 -2.45 8.24 -0.47
N CYS A 25 -3.56 7.85 -1.11
CA CYS A 25 -4.39 8.71 -1.94
C CYS A 25 -5.15 9.79 -1.15
N VAL A 26 -4.99 9.84 0.18
CA VAL A 26 -5.40 11.00 0.98
C VAL A 26 -4.54 12.24 0.68
N PHE A 27 -3.40 12.06 0.01
CA PHE A 27 -2.50 13.11 -0.44
C PHE A 27 -2.51 13.26 -1.98
N SER A 28 -2.32 14.49 -2.46
CA SER A 28 -2.30 14.83 -3.89
C SER A 28 -1.16 14.14 -4.64
N GLY A 29 -0.02 14.00 -3.99
CA GLY A 29 1.20 13.48 -4.59
C GLY A 29 2.13 14.56 -5.16
N ARG A 30 1.95 15.83 -4.75
CA ARG A 30 2.80 16.94 -5.21
C ARG A 30 4.12 17.07 -4.44
N LYS A 31 4.15 16.61 -3.19
CA LYS A 31 5.30 16.79 -2.27
C LYS A 31 6.18 15.54 -2.16
N GLY A 32 5.57 14.36 -2.04
CA GLY A 32 6.26 13.17 -1.56
C GLY A 32 6.58 13.23 -0.07
N ASN A 33 7.04 12.11 0.46
CA ASN A 33 7.47 11.92 1.85
C ASN A 33 6.50 12.54 2.87
N TYR A 34 5.20 12.23 2.74
CA TYR A 34 4.15 12.76 3.59
C TYR A 34 4.21 12.12 4.98
N ARG A 35 4.10 12.96 6.02
CA ARG A 35 4.01 12.59 7.43
C ARG A 35 2.55 12.50 7.87
N GLU A 36 2.27 11.78 8.95
CA GLU A 36 0.91 11.66 9.51
C GLU A 36 0.32 13.02 9.91
N THR A 37 1.18 13.97 10.26
CA THR A 37 0.82 15.34 10.66
C THR A 37 0.58 16.27 9.46
N ASP A 38 0.91 15.87 8.24
CA ASP A 38 0.61 16.66 7.06
C ASP A 38 -0.90 16.70 6.82
N GLN A 39 -1.40 17.86 6.39
CA GLN A 39 -2.81 18.00 6.05
C GLN A 39 -3.12 17.23 4.75
N PRO A 40 -4.09 16.29 4.78
CA PRO A 40 -4.51 15.58 3.58
C PRO A 40 -5.16 16.54 2.55
N ASP A 41 -4.79 16.39 1.29
CA ASP A 41 -5.20 17.25 0.17
C ASP A 41 -5.71 16.43 -1.05
N ALA A 42 -6.32 15.28 -0.78
CA ALA A 42 -6.92 14.41 -1.80
C ALA A 42 -7.82 15.16 -2.79
N GLU A 43 -7.51 15.02 -4.08
CA GLU A 43 -8.25 15.68 -5.16
C GLU A 43 -9.41 14.82 -5.69
N ASP A 44 -9.31 13.50 -5.54
CA ASP A 44 -10.31 12.57 -6.04
C ASP A 44 -11.34 12.14 -4.98
N ILE A 45 -12.50 11.67 -5.46
CA ILE A 45 -13.62 11.24 -4.60
C ILE A 45 -13.21 10.05 -3.72
N TYR A 46 -12.33 9.16 -4.22
CA TYR A 46 -11.90 7.96 -3.52
C TYR A 46 -11.07 8.32 -2.27
N GLY A 47 -10.02 9.12 -2.43
CA GLY A 47 -9.14 9.61 -1.36
C GLY A 47 -9.91 10.38 -0.32
N ARG A 48 -10.82 11.29 -0.73
CA ARG A 48 -11.72 12.00 0.20
C ARG A 48 -12.62 11.05 0.99
N THR A 49 -13.17 10.03 0.32
CA THR A 49 -14.06 9.05 0.97
C THR A 49 -13.31 8.16 1.96
N LYS A 50 -12.07 7.78 1.64
CA LYS A 50 -11.19 7.00 2.53
C LYS A 50 -10.74 7.83 3.73
N LEU A 51 -10.34 9.08 3.50
CA LEU A 51 -10.00 10.02 4.57
C LEU A 51 -11.15 10.19 5.57
N LEU A 52 -12.38 10.41 5.08
CA LEU A 52 -13.58 10.52 5.93
C LEU A 52 -13.91 9.23 6.70
N GLY A 53 -13.29 8.11 6.36
CA GLY A 53 -13.47 6.81 7.02
C GLY A 53 -12.39 6.49 8.05
N GLU A 54 -11.36 7.32 8.18
CA GLU A 54 -10.30 7.07 9.14
C GLU A 54 -10.83 7.14 10.58
N VAL A 55 -10.41 6.19 11.40
CA VAL A 55 -10.83 6.00 12.79
C VAL A 55 -9.60 6.02 13.69
N SER A 56 -9.70 6.61 14.88
CA SER A 56 -8.54 6.87 15.74
C SER A 56 -8.82 6.67 17.22
N GLU A 57 -9.94 6.04 17.56
CA GLU A 57 -10.25 5.64 18.93
C GLU A 57 -9.19 4.68 19.51
N PRO A 58 -9.04 4.57 20.85
CA PRO A 58 -7.99 3.76 21.46
C PRO A 58 -7.95 2.27 21.07
N HIS A 59 -9.10 1.68 20.69
CA HIS A 59 -9.19 0.29 20.21
C HIS A 59 -9.05 0.17 18.68
N CYS A 60 -8.79 1.27 17.99
CA CYS A 60 -8.66 1.36 16.54
C CYS A 60 -7.23 1.66 16.13
N LEU A 61 -6.77 1.00 15.08
CA LEU A 61 -5.52 1.27 14.40
C LEU A 61 -5.81 1.54 12.92
N THR A 62 -5.59 2.76 12.46
CA THR A 62 -5.66 3.12 11.05
C THR A 62 -4.27 3.10 10.42
N LEU A 63 -4.12 2.33 9.35
CA LEU A 63 -2.89 2.23 8.57
C LEU A 63 -3.08 2.90 7.20
N ARG A 64 -2.42 4.04 6.97
CA ARG A 64 -2.29 4.61 5.62
C ARG A 64 -1.17 3.88 4.91
N THR A 65 -1.50 3.23 3.81
CA THR A 65 -0.55 2.49 2.98
C THR A 65 -1.09 2.41 1.56
N SER A 66 -0.33 1.80 0.66
CA SER A 66 -0.82 1.35 -0.63
C SER A 66 -0.36 -0.08 -0.88
N MET A 67 -1.00 -0.76 -1.82
CA MET A 67 -0.78 -2.19 -2.02
C MET A 67 -0.66 -2.54 -3.49
N VAL A 68 0.14 -3.57 -3.75
CA VAL A 68 0.27 -4.23 -5.05
C VAL A 68 0.16 -5.74 -4.82
N GLY A 69 -0.48 -6.47 -5.72
CA GLY A 69 -0.68 -7.90 -5.53
C GLY A 69 -1.80 -8.45 -6.40
N PRO A 70 -1.95 -9.79 -6.42
CA PRO A 70 -3.01 -10.44 -7.18
C PRO A 70 -4.38 -10.08 -6.61
N GLU A 71 -5.36 -9.87 -7.49
CA GLU A 71 -6.73 -9.54 -7.08
C GLU A 71 -7.66 -10.74 -7.20
N LEU A 72 -8.62 -10.84 -6.27
CA LEU A 72 -9.55 -11.97 -6.24
C LEU A 72 -10.68 -11.89 -7.28
N SER A 73 -11.18 -10.69 -7.64
CA SER A 73 -12.45 -10.61 -8.39
C SER A 73 -12.68 -9.39 -9.29
N ARG A 74 -11.65 -8.57 -9.60
CA ARG A 74 -11.81 -7.39 -10.48
C ARG A 74 -10.71 -7.18 -11.52
N LYS A 75 -9.50 -7.64 -11.27
CA LYS A 75 -8.33 -7.53 -12.18
C LYS A 75 -8.07 -6.10 -12.70
N THR A 76 -8.36 -5.11 -11.86
CA THR A 76 -8.18 -3.68 -12.12
C THR A 76 -6.93 -3.10 -11.46
N GLY A 77 -6.32 -3.82 -10.52
CA GLY A 77 -5.11 -3.40 -9.83
C GLY A 77 -3.89 -3.33 -10.75
N LEU A 78 -2.86 -2.59 -10.33
CA LEU A 78 -1.64 -2.38 -11.11
C LEU A 78 -1.01 -3.68 -11.64
N LEU A 79 -0.93 -4.70 -10.78
CA LEU A 79 -0.31 -5.97 -11.14
C LEU A 79 -1.10 -6.69 -12.23
N GLU A 80 -2.41 -6.87 -12.04
CA GLU A 80 -3.28 -7.54 -13.02
C GLU A 80 -3.33 -6.79 -14.35
N TRP A 81 -3.44 -5.45 -14.30
CA TRP A 81 -3.35 -4.61 -15.48
C TRP A 81 -2.05 -4.86 -16.24
N PHE A 82 -0.91 -4.88 -15.53
CA PHE A 82 0.41 -5.07 -16.13
C PHE A 82 0.59 -6.48 -16.73
N LEU A 83 0.16 -7.52 -16.01
CA LEU A 83 0.20 -8.90 -16.47
C LEU A 83 -0.65 -9.14 -17.72
N ALA A 84 -1.70 -8.34 -17.93
CA ALA A 84 -2.53 -8.40 -19.13
C ALA A 84 -1.86 -7.80 -20.38
N GLN A 85 -0.74 -7.09 -20.26
CA GLN A 85 -0.09 -6.39 -21.38
C GLN A 85 0.89 -7.26 -22.19
N ARG A 86 0.78 -8.58 -22.13
CA ARG A 86 1.74 -9.51 -22.78
C ARG A 86 1.92 -9.18 -24.27
N GLY A 87 3.17 -9.06 -24.70
CA GLY A 87 3.57 -8.72 -26.07
C GLY A 87 3.39 -7.23 -26.42
N GLN A 88 2.97 -6.39 -25.47
CA GLN A 88 2.78 -4.96 -25.69
C GLN A 88 3.94 -4.14 -25.14
N THR A 89 3.96 -2.87 -25.54
CA THR A 89 4.80 -1.83 -24.96
C THR A 89 3.94 -0.93 -24.07
N VAL A 90 4.38 -0.71 -22.84
CA VAL A 90 3.69 0.15 -21.87
C VAL A 90 4.60 1.27 -21.41
N LYS A 91 4.00 2.36 -20.92
CA LYS A 91 4.74 3.45 -20.27
C LYS A 91 5.02 3.10 -18.81
N GLY A 92 6.28 3.17 -18.40
CA GLY A 92 6.71 3.14 -17.01
C GLY A 92 7.10 4.53 -16.54
N PHE A 93 6.32 5.07 -15.61
CA PHE A 93 6.52 6.42 -15.09
C PHE A 93 7.65 6.48 -14.06
N THR A 94 8.70 7.24 -14.34
CA THR A 94 9.87 7.34 -13.45
C THR A 94 9.67 8.34 -12.31
N LYS A 95 8.66 9.22 -12.41
CA LYS A 95 8.32 10.22 -11.39
C LYS A 95 6.97 9.96 -10.71
N ALA A 96 6.35 8.81 -10.98
CA ALA A 96 5.23 8.32 -10.19
C ALA A 96 5.79 7.40 -9.11
N ILE A 97 5.78 7.85 -7.86
CA ILE A 97 6.43 7.16 -6.74
C ILE A 97 5.40 6.39 -5.93
N PHE A 98 5.77 5.15 -5.62
CA PHE A 98 5.03 4.21 -4.80
C PHE A 98 5.87 3.86 -3.57
N SER A 99 5.25 3.75 -2.41
CA SER A 99 5.93 3.30 -1.18
C SER A 99 5.08 2.29 -0.42
N GLY A 100 4.12 1.67 -1.08
CA GLY A 100 3.27 0.65 -0.50
C GLY A 100 3.98 -0.70 -0.37
N PHE A 101 3.20 -1.78 -0.30
CA PHE A 101 3.71 -3.13 -0.10
C PHE A 101 3.02 -4.16 -0.98
N PRO A 102 3.68 -5.28 -1.31
CA PRO A 102 2.97 -6.48 -1.72
C PRO A 102 1.95 -6.91 -0.65
N THR A 103 0.82 -7.49 -1.07
CA THR A 103 -0.22 -7.94 -0.12
C THR A 103 0.28 -9.02 0.84
N SER A 104 1.27 -9.83 0.44
CA SER A 104 1.91 -10.81 1.34
C SER A 104 2.63 -10.13 2.50
N GLU A 105 3.39 -9.07 2.21
CA GLU A 105 4.09 -8.31 3.25
C GLU A 105 3.12 -7.55 4.16
N LEU A 106 2.04 -6.97 3.61
CA LEU A 106 0.99 -6.37 4.45
C LEU A 106 0.37 -7.37 5.42
N ALA A 107 0.22 -8.64 5.02
CA ALA A 107 -0.28 -9.68 5.92
C ALA A 107 0.68 -9.93 7.09
N ARG A 108 2.00 -9.96 6.83
CA ARG A 108 3.03 -10.06 7.89
C ARG A 108 3.02 -8.85 8.82
N ILE A 109 2.82 -7.65 8.29
CA ILE A 109 2.70 -6.44 9.11
C ILE A 109 1.45 -6.51 10.00
N VAL A 110 0.33 -7.01 9.49
CA VAL A 110 -0.88 -7.21 10.30
C VAL A 110 -0.63 -8.25 11.39
N GLU A 111 0.06 -9.36 11.08
CA GLU A 111 0.46 -10.36 12.06
C GLU A 111 1.30 -9.72 13.17
N LEU A 112 2.40 -9.03 12.84
CA LEU A 112 3.24 -8.30 13.78
C LEU A 112 2.42 -7.37 14.68
N VAL A 113 1.51 -6.60 14.09
CA VAL A 113 0.65 -5.66 14.82
C VAL A 113 -0.27 -6.37 15.80
N LEU A 114 -0.69 -7.61 15.50
CA LEU A 114 -1.56 -8.41 16.35
C LEU A 114 -0.78 -9.16 17.43
N THR A 115 0.43 -9.62 17.16
CA THR A 115 1.22 -10.49 18.04
C THR A 115 2.23 -9.74 18.89
N ASP A 116 3.04 -8.89 18.29
CA ASP A 116 4.25 -8.34 18.91
C ASP A 116 4.03 -6.93 19.45
N VAL A 117 3.17 -6.15 18.79
CA VAL A 117 2.84 -4.77 19.20
C VAL A 117 1.33 -4.52 19.32
N PRO A 118 0.58 -5.35 20.08
CA PRO A 118 -0.88 -5.28 20.14
C PRO A 118 -1.42 -3.96 20.71
N ALA A 119 -0.60 -3.20 21.45
CA ALA A 119 -0.99 -1.94 22.08
C ALA A 119 -0.99 -0.73 21.13
N ILE A 120 -0.40 -0.83 19.93
CA ILE A 120 -0.35 0.29 18.99
C ILE A 120 -1.76 0.66 18.51
N HIS A 121 -2.08 1.95 18.49
CA HIS A 121 -3.39 2.48 18.12
C HIS A 121 -3.29 3.86 17.47
N GLY A 122 -4.40 4.37 16.94
CA GLY A 122 -4.44 5.64 16.22
C GLY A 122 -3.99 5.49 14.76
N LEU A 123 -3.41 6.54 14.18
CA LEU A 123 -3.06 6.60 12.77
C LEU A 123 -1.55 6.42 12.56
N TYR A 124 -1.15 5.54 11.63
CA TYR A 124 0.23 5.33 11.19
C TYR A 124 0.35 5.29 9.68
N HIS A 125 1.45 5.83 9.16
CA HIS A 125 1.92 5.55 7.81
C HIS A 125 2.72 4.25 7.83
N VAL A 126 2.34 3.31 6.98
CA VAL A 126 3.04 2.03 6.79
C VAL A 126 3.53 2.00 5.36
N ALA A 127 4.84 2.18 5.19
CA ALA A 127 5.45 2.29 3.86
C ALA A 127 6.83 1.59 3.77
N ALA A 128 7.10 1.05 2.59
CA ALA A 128 8.40 0.56 2.19
C ALA A 128 9.29 1.71 1.69
N GLN A 129 10.52 1.38 1.27
CA GLN A 129 11.36 2.34 0.55
C GLN A 129 10.64 2.86 -0.71
N PRO A 130 10.66 4.17 -0.99
CA PRO A 130 10.03 4.70 -2.21
C PRO A 130 10.63 4.08 -3.48
N ILE A 131 9.77 3.72 -4.43
CA ILE A 131 10.13 3.14 -5.72
C ILE A 131 9.30 3.79 -6.84
N SER A 132 9.89 4.02 -8.00
CA SER A 132 9.12 4.52 -9.14
C SER A 132 8.23 3.42 -9.73
N LYS A 133 7.11 3.79 -10.38
CA LYS A 133 6.30 2.83 -11.14
C LYS A 133 7.12 2.14 -12.23
N TYR A 134 8.05 2.85 -12.86
CA TYR A 134 8.97 2.25 -13.83
C TYR A 134 9.81 1.12 -13.20
N ASP A 135 10.46 1.39 -12.06
CA ASP A 135 11.33 0.41 -11.40
C ASP A 135 10.53 -0.76 -10.83
N LEU A 136 9.37 -0.49 -10.21
CA LEU A 136 8.47 -1.52 -9.70
C LEU A 136 8.00 -2.47 -10.82
N LEU A 137 7.55 -1.92 -11.95
CA LEU A 137 7.10 -2.75 -13.08
C LEU A 137 8.27 -3.51 -13.72
N THR A 138 9.46 -2.93 -13.73
CA THR A 138 10.69 -3.59 -14.20
C THR A 138 11.02 -4.80 -13.32
N LEU A 139 11.00 -4.63 -11.99
CA LEU A 139 11.20 -5.74 -11.05
C LEU A 139 10.17 -6.84 -11.26
N VAL A 140 8.88 -6.48 -11.35
CA VAL A 140 7.81 -7.45 -11.58
C VAL A 140 8.00 -8.18 -12.92
N ARG A 141 8.32 -7.47 -14.00
CA ARG A 141 8.60 -8.04 -15.32
C ARG A 141 9.70 -9.10 -15.24
N ASP A 142 10.81 -8.75 -14.60
CA ASP A 142 12.02 -9.57 -14.57
C ASP A 142 11.82 -10.82 -13.70
N ARG A 143 11.17 -10.68 -12.53
CA ARG A 143 10.93 -11.81 -11.62
C ARG A 143 9.82 -12.74 -12.10
N LEU A 144 8.76 -12.21 -12.71
CA LEU A 144 7.65 -13.01 -13.25
C LEU A 144 7.82 -13.40 -14.73
N HIS A 145 8.94 -13.03 -15.36
CA HIS A 145 9.23 -13.29 -16.77
C HIS A 145 8.08 -12.87 -17.72
N VAL A 146 7.52 -11.67 -17.47
CA VAL A 146 6.38 -11.16 -18.23
C VAL A 146 6.92 -10.55 -19.55
N PRO A 147 6.44 -10.98 -20.73
CA PRO A 147 6.96 -10.48 -22.00
C PRO A 147 6.35 -9.10 -22.32
N VAL A 148 6.78 -8.06 -21.62
CA VAL A 148 6.31 -6.68 -21.77
C VAL A 148 7.51 -5.74 -21.91
N THR A 149 7.48 -4.87 -22.91
CA THR A 149 8.47 -3.78 -23.01
C THR A 149 7.99 -2.59 -22.18
N ILE A 150 8.85 -2.03 -21.35
CA ILE A 150 8.54 -0.86 -20.52
C ILE A 150 9.34 0.32 -21.03
N GLU A 151 8.66 1.29 -21.64
CA GLU A 151 9.24 2.55 -22.08
C GLU A 151 9.27 3.55 -20.93
N ARG A 152 10.42 4.21 -20.75
CA ARG A 152 10.60 5.24 -19.72
C ARG A 152 9.75 6.46 -20.05
N ASP A 153 8.90 6.89 -19.12
CA ASP A 153 8.12 8.13 -19.21
C ASP A 153 8.45 9.05 -18.02
N VAL A 154 8.90 10.27 -18.32
CA VAL A 154 9.30 11.31 -17.35
C VAL A 154 8.28 12.45 -17.24
N THR A 155 7.22 12.40 -18.04
CA THR A 155 6.25 13.50 -18.23
C THR A 155 5.19 13.54 -17.13
N PHE A 156 4.74 12.38 -16.66
CA PHE A 156 3.79 12.28 -15.56
C PHE A 156 4.53 12.21 -14.21
N GLN A 157 4.09 13.03 -13.25
CA GLN A 157 4.65 13.12 -11.91
C GLN A 157 3.55 12.97 -10.85
N CYS A 158 3.78 12.08 -9.90
CA CYS A 158 2.90 11.88 -8.75
C CYS A 158 3.69 11.15 -7.66
N ASP A 159 4.12 11.88 -6.63
CA ASP A 159 4.86 11.33 -5.50
C ASP A 159 3.99 11.31 -4.24
N ARG A 160 3.37 10.16 -3.99
CA ARG A 160 2.55 9.89 -2.79
C ARG A 160 3.32 9.09 -1.73
N SER A 161 4.65 9.09 -1.79
CA SER A 161 5.45 8.38 -0.80
C SER A 161 5.14 8.86 0.61
N LEU A 162 5.09 7.92 1.55
CA LEU A 162 4.80 8.18 2.96
C LEU A 162 6.07 8.04 3.79
N ASP A 163 6.24 8.92 4.77
CA ASP A 163 7.23 8.80 5.83
C ASP A 163 6.71 7.81 6.88
N ALA A 164 7.34 6.64 7.00
CA ALA A 164 6.97 5.60 7.97
C ALA A 164 7.87 5.60 9.23
N SER A 165 8.66 6.66 9.46
CA SER A 165 9.64 6.70 10.55
C SER A 165 9.01 6.44 11.92
N ARG A 166 7.80 6.96 12.15
CA ARG A 166 7.06 6.74 13.40
C ARG A 166 6.64 5.28 13.57
N PHE A 167 6.17 4.63 12.51
CA PHE A 167 5.83 3.20 12.55
C PHE A 167 7.07 2.36 12.84
N HIS A 168 8.20 2.64 12.19
CA HIS A 168 9.46 1.96 12.47
C HIS A 168 9.93 2.15 13.91
N GLN A 169 9.84 3.38 14.44
CA GLN A 169 10.23 3.69 15.81
C GLN A 169 9.38 2.95 16.85
N ASP A 170 8.05 2.93 16.65
CA ASP A 170 7.12 2.39 17.64
C ASP A 170 6.99 0.86 17.57
N THR A 171 7.37 0.24 16.44
CA THR A 171 7.20 -1.21 16.23
C THR A 171 8.50 -1.98 16.05
N GLY A 172 9.60 -1.30 15.72
CA GLY A 172 10.85 -1.94 15.30
C GLY A 172 10.79 -2.60 13.92
N TYR A 173 9.64 -2.54 13.22
CA TYR A 173 9.51 -3.09 11.88
C TYR A 173 10.39 -2.33 10.89
N LEU A 174 11.12 -3.08 10.06
CA LEU A 174 11.86 -2.55 8.92
C LEU A 174 11.45 -3.33 7.68
N PRO A 175 11.04 -2.66 6.60
CA PRO A 175 10.61 -3.33 5.38
C PRO A 175 11.78 -4.08 4.71
N PRO A 176 11.57 -5.30 4.20
CA PRO A 176 12.55 -5.95 3.34
C PRO A 176 12.84 -5.13 2.07
N ALA A 177 13.94 -5.46 1.39
CA ALA A 177 14.22 -4.90 0.07
C ALA A 177 13.13 -5.27 -0.95
N TRP A 178 12.89 -4.41 -1.93
CA TRP A 178 11.86 -4.63 -2.96
C TRP A 178 12.05 -5.95 -3.69
N GLU A 179 13.28 -6.31 -4.00
CA GLU A 179 13.63 -7.59 -4.62
C GLU A 179 13.07 -8.76 -3.82
N ALA A 180 13.30 -8.78 -2.50
CA ALA A 180 12.83 -9.85 -1.63
C ALA A 180 11.29 -9.88 -1.53
N MET A 181 10.66 -8.71 -1.43
CA MET A 181 9.19 -8.64 -1.35
C MET A 181 8.51 -9.07 -2.67
N ILE A 182 9.11 -8.77 -3.82
CA ILE A 182 8.59 -9.19 -5.13
C ILE A 182 8.85 -10.68 -5.37
N ASP A 183 9.99 -11.24 -4.94
CA ASP A 183 10.25 -12.69 -4.98
C ASP A 183 9.22 -13.47 -4.17
N ASP A 184 8.95 -13.01 -2.95
CA ASP A 184 7.94 -13.60 -2.08
C ASP A 184 6.53 -13.56 -2.69
N MET A 185 6.14 -12.40 -3.24
CA MET A 185 4.88 -12.26 -3.96
C MET A 185 4.81 -13.22 -5.17
N ALA A 186 5.89 -13.34 -5.95
CA ALA A 186 5.97 -14.23 -7.10
C ALA A 186 5.86 -15.72 -6.71
N HIS A 187 6.48 -16.10 -5.61
CA HIS A 187 6.41 -17.45 -5.06
C HIS A 187 4.95 -17.83 -4.73
N HIS A 188 4.27 -17.00 -3.94
CA HIS A 188 2.87 -17.22 -3.57
C HIS A 188 1.89 -17.20 -4.75
N MET A 189 2.20 -16.44 -5.81
CA MET A 189 1.39 -16.47 -7.04
C MET A 189 1.51 -17.80 -7.78
N THR A 190 2.69 -18.45 -7.72
CA THR A 190 2.92 -19.74 -8.38
C THR A 190 2.21 -20.88 -7.65
N GLU A 191 2.25 -20.88 -6.31
CA GLU A 191 1.59 -21.89 -5.47
C GLU A 191 0.06 -21.90 -5.59
N ARG A 192 -0.56 -20.78 -5.98
CA ARG A 192 -2.02 -20.69 -6.16
C ARG A 192 -2.52 -21.26 -7.50
N VAL A 193 -1.61 -21.48 -8.45
CA VAL A 193 -1.92 -21.98 -9.79
C VAL A 193 -1.66 -23.49 -9.90
N SER A 194 -0.88 -24.07 -8.96
CA SER A 194 -0.67 -25.51 -8.77
C SER A 194 -1.73 -26.14 -7.89
#